data_AF-A0A7X5N410-F1
#
_entry.id   AF-A0A7X5N410-F1
#
_cell.length_a   1.000
_cell.length_b   1.000
_cell.length_c   1.000
_cell.angle_alpha   90.00
_cell.angle_beta   90.00
_cell.angle_gamma   90.00
#
_symmetry.space_group_name_H-M   'P 1'
#
loop_
_entity.id
_entity.type
_entity.pdbx_description
1 polymer ?
#
loop_
_entity_poly.entity_id
_entity_poly.type
_entity_poly.pdbx_seq_one_letter_code
_entity_poly.pdbx_strand_id
1 'polypeptide(L)'
;PPLVKAATGEEVSAEELGGADVHTRISGVADHFADNDLQALARVRAIIAQLNWRKPAASLALQAPLPPRYAADELYGVIPADTRKPFDVR
;
A
#
# COMPACT_ATOMS: atom_id res chain seq x y z
N PRO A 1 -3.49 -9.15 25.24
CA PRO A 1 -4.78 -9.09 25.99
C PRO A 1 -4.68 -9.32 27.51
N PRO A 2 -4.12 -10.46 28.00
CA PRO A 2 -4.18 -10.76 29.44
C PRO A 2 -3.40 -9.78 30.31
N LEU A 3 -2.23 -9.34 29.83
CA LEU A 3 -1.38 -8.36 30.51
C LEU A 3 -2.02 -6.96 30.54
N VAL A 4 -2.67 -6.55 29.44
CA VAL A 4 -3.37 -5.25 29.36
C VAL A 4 -4.49 -5.21 30.38
N LYS A 5 -5.31 -6.27 30.45
CA LYS A 5 -6.37 -6.38 31.46
C LYS A 5 -5.83 -6.35 32.89
N ALA A 6 -4.75 -7.08 33.17
CA ALA A 6 -4.15 -7.11 34.49
C ALA A 6 -3.55 -5.76 34.92
N ALA A 7 -2.99 -4.98 33.98
CA ALA A 7 -2.29 -3.73 34.27
C ALA A 7 -3.20 -2.49 34.23
N THR A 8 -4.20 -2.47 33.35
CA THR A 8 -5.04 -1.28 33.08
C THR A 8 -6.52 -1.50 33.41
N GLY A 9 -6.94 -2.75 33.61
CA GLY A 9 -8.35 -3.11 33.76
C GLY A 9 -9.13 -3.17 32.44
N GLU A 10 -8.54 -2.76 31.31
CA GLU A 10 -9.20 -2.77 30.01
C GLU A 10 -9.33 -4.20 29.47
N GLU A 11 -10.55 -4.56 29.07
CA GLU A 11 -10.84 -5.84 28.44
C GLU A 11 -10.87 -5.65 26.91
N VAL A 12 -9.79 -6.07 26.26
CA VAL A 12 -9.57 -5.91 24.82
C VAL A 12 -9.25 -7.27 24.20
N SER A 13 -9.80 -7.57 23.03
CA SER A 13 -9.48 -8.80 22.30
C SER A 13 -8.07 -8.76 21.68
N ALA A 14 -7.60 -9.89 21.13
CA ALA A 14 -6.34 -9.91 20.40
C ALA A 14 -6.40 -9.07 19.11
N GLU A 15 -7.54 -9.11 18.41
CA GLU A 15 -7.75 -8.39 17.15
C GLU A 15 -7.83 -6.88 17.38
N GLU A 16 -8.54 -6.44 18.41
CA GLU A 16 -8.63 -5.02 18.76
C GLU A 16 -7.32 -4.45 19.31
N LEU A 17 -6.47 -5.30 19.92
CA LEU A 17 -5.20 -4.87 20.48
C LEU A 17 -4.10 -4.75 19.42
N GLY A 18 -4.08 -5.63 18.41
CA GLY A 18 -2.97 -5.74 17.47
C GLY A 18 -3.29 -6.55 16.22
N GLY A 19 -4.55 -6.54 15.81
CA GLY A 19 -4.99 -7.14 14.57
C GLY A 19 -4.41 -6.44 13.34
N ALA A 20 -4.65 -7.03 12.17
CA ALA A 20 -4.13 -6.50 10.92
C ALA A 20 -4.71 -5.11 10.61
N ASP A 21 -5.97 -4.86 10.96
CA ASP A 21 -6.62 -3.56 10.73
C ASP A 21 -5.99 -2.46 11.60
N VAL A 22 -5.75 -2.75 12.88
CA VAL A 22 -5.08 -1.85 13.82
C VAL A 22 -3.73 -1.44 13.28
N HIS A 23 -2.93 -2.40 12.82
CA HIS A 23 -1.57 -2.13 12.36
C HIS A 23 -1.48 -1.46 10.98
N THR A 24 -2.52 -1.57 10.14
CA THR A 24 -2.52 -1.00 8.78
C THR A 24 -3.28 0.32 8.65
N ARG A 25 -4.13 0.68 9.62
CA ARG A 25 -4.92 1.93 9.59
C ARG A 25 -4.64 2.88 10.74
N ILE A 26 -4.36 2.36 11.94
CA ILE A 26 -4.28 3.17 13.16
C ILE A 26 -2.84 3.36 13.58
N SER A 27 -2.12 2.27 13.87
CA SER A 27 -0.77 2.36 14.42
C SER A 27 0.31 2.57 13.35
N GLY A 28 0.02 2.23 12.08
CA GLY A 28 0.96 2.35 10.97
C GLY A 28 2.18 1.42 11.06
N VAL A 29 2.08 0.33 11.83
CA VAL A 29 3.18 -0.64 12.00
C VAL A 29 3.32 -1.56 10.78
N ALA A 30 2.23 -1.77 10.05
CA ALA A 30 2.21 -2.54 8.82
C ALA A 30 1.68 -1.66 7.67
N ASP A 31 2.30 -1.77 6.49
CA ASP A 31 1.93 -0.94 5.32
C ASP A 31 0.79 -1.53 4.50
N HIS A 32 0.55 -2.83 4.62
CA HIS A 32 -0.31 -3.57 3.70
C HIS A 32 -1.23 -4.54 4.42
N PHE A 33 -2.52 -4.42 4.13
CA PHE A 33 -3.54 -5.38 4.53
C PHE A 33 -3.74 -6.44 3.43
N ALA A 34 -3.96 -7.69 3.86
CA ALA A 34 -4.38 -8.77 2.99
C ALA A 34 -5.48 -9.62 3.65
N ASP A 35 -6.50 -9.97 2.86
CA ASP A 35 -7.69 -10.71 3.30
C ASP A 35 -7.42 -12.21 3.50
N ASN A 36 -6.37 -12.73 2.86
CA ASN A 36 -5.94 -14.13 2.97
C ASN A 36 -4.49 -14.32 2.50
N ASP A 37 -3.94 -15.49 2.78
CA ASP A 37 -2.56 -15.86 2.50
C ASP A 37 -2.20 -15.79 1.00
N LEU A 38 -3.11 -16.20 0.10
CA LEU A 38 -2.84 -16.14 -1.33
C LEU A 38 -2.69 -14.70 -1.81
N GLN A 39 -3.54 -13.80 -1.31
CA GLN A 39 -3.45 -12.37 -1.61
C GLN A 39 -2.18 -11.76 -0.98
N ALA A 40 -1.82 -12.17 0.25
CA ALA A 40 -0.60 -11.72 0.91
C ALA A 40 0.65 -12.11 0.11
N LEU A 41 0.74 -13.37 -0.34
CA LEU A 41 1.84 -13.86 -1.18
C LEU A 41 1.91 -13.13 -2.52
N ALA A 42 0.77 -12.90 -3.17
CA ALA A 42 0.72 -12.15 -4.42
C ALA A 42 1.24 -10.72 -4.24
N ARG A 43 0.84 -10.05 -3.15
CA ARG A 43 1.28 -8.69 -2.81
C ARG A 43 2.77 -8.63 -2.51
N VAL A 44 3.31 -9.56 -1.72
CA VAL A 44 4.76 -9.63 -1.44
C VAL A 44 5.55 -9.77 -2.74
N ARG A 45 5.13 -10.63 -3.67
CA ARG A 45 5.81 -10.77 -4.97
C ARG A 45 5.79 -9.48 -5.78
N ALA A 46 4.69 -8.74 -5.76
CA ALA A 46 4.59 -7.45 -6.43
C ALA A 46 5.53 -6.40 -5.82
N ILE A 47 5.60 -6.32 -4.48
CA ILE A 47 6.50 -5.40 -3.76
C ILE A 47 7.96 -5.70 -4.11
N ILE A 48 8.37 -6.97 -4.04
CA ILE A 48 9.75 -7.38 -4.36
C ILE A 48 10.11 -7.05 -5.81
N ALA A 49 9.18 -7.20 -6.76
CA ALA A 49 9.40 -6.86 -8.16
C ALA A 49 9.63 -5.35 -8.40
N GLN A 50 9.16 -4.49 -7.49
CA GLN A 50 9.32 -3.03 -7.55
C GLN A 50 10.51 -2.52 -6.75
N LEU A 51 11.19 -3.37 -5.98
CA LEU A 51 12.42 -2.96 -5.31
C LEU A 51 13.45 -2.56 -6.37
N ASN A 52 14.19 -1.48 -6.13
CA ASN A 52 15.37 -1.10 -6.92
C ASN A 52 16.56 -2.06 -6.65
N TRP A 53 16.26 -3.34 -6.52
CA TRP A 53 17.21 -4.41 -6.31
C TRP A 53 17.66 -4.91 -7.67
N ARG A 54 18.94 -4.69 -8.00
CA ARG A 54 19.54 -5.19 -9.23
C ARG A 54 20.11 -6.58 -8.97
N LYS A 55 19.55 -7.59 -9.63
CA LYS A 55 20.17 -8.91 -9.72
C LYS A 55 21.54 -8.78 -10.39
N PRO A 56 22.62 -9.40 -9.86
CA PRO A 56 23.89 -9.48 -10.58
C PRO A 56 23.64 -10.01 -11.99
N ALA A 57 24.23 -9.37 -13.00
CA ALA A 57 23.79 -9.45 -14.38
C ALA A 57 23.62 -10.91 -14.89
N ALA A 58 22.37 -11.31 -15.06
CA ALA A 58 21.97 -12.23 -16.12
C ALA A 58 21.24 -11.35 -17.15
N SER A 59 21.66 -11.41 -18.41
CA SER A 59 21.24 -10.54 -19.52
C SER A 59 19.72 -10.31 -19.54
N LEU A 60 19.29 -9.15 -19.04
CA LEU A 60 17.90 -8.69 -19.17
C LEU A 60 17.65 -8.30 -20.62
N ALA A 61 16.63 -8.91 -21.24
CA ALA A 61 16.13 -8.48 -22.54
C ALA A 61 15.41 -7.13 -22.37
N LEU A 62 16.12 -6.04 -22.62
CA LEU A 62 15.54 -4.69 -22.61
C LEU A 62 14.59 -4.52 -23.79
N GLN A 63 13.41 -3.95 -23.55
CA GLN A 63 12.50 -3.49 -24.60
C GLN A 63 12.61 -1.97 -24.77
N ALA A 64 12.30 -1.50 -25.98
CA ALA A 64 12.23 -0.07 -26.25
C ALA A 64 11.06 0.57 -25.47
N PRO A 65 11.24 1.75 -24.85
CA PRO A 65 10.16 2.45 -24.18
C PRO A 65 9.06 2.87 -25.16
N LEU A 66 7.81 2.76 -24.73
CA LEU A 66 6.64 3.21 -25.49
C LEU A 66 6.23 4.61 -25.04
N PRO A 67 5.67 5.44 -25.95
CA PRO A 67 5.09 6.73 -25.56
C PRO A 67 3.89 6.53 -24.61
N PRO A 68 3.58 7.52 -23.76
CA PRO A 68 2.41 7.49 -22.89
C PRO A 68 1.11 7.25 -23.67
N ARG A 69 0.16 6.56 -23.05
CA ARG A 69 -1.13 6.22 -23.68
C ARG A 69 -2.03 7.44 -23.94
N TYR A 70 -1.83 8.53 -23.20
CA TYR A 70 -2.66 9.75 -23.23
C TYR A 70 -1.79 11.00 -23.42
N ALA A 71 -2.39 12.06 -23.96
CA ALA A 71 -1.70 13.32 -24.18
C ALA A 71 -1.54 14.11 -22.85
N ALA A 72 -0.44 14.85 -22.70
CA ALA A 72 -0.12 15.52 -21.43
C ALA A 72 -1.08 16.67 -21.08
N ASP A 73 -1.72 17.28 -22.08
CA ASP A 73 -2.71 18.33 -21.94
C ASP A 73 -4.02 17.85 -21.30
N GLU A 74 -4.31 16.54 -21.36
CA GLU A 74 -5.48 15.95 -20.68
C GLU A 74 -5.40 16.10 -19.15
N LEU A 75 -4.20 16.27 -18.57
CA LEU A 75 -4.01 16.49 -17.12
C LEU A 75 -4.74 17.75 -16.62
N TYR A 76 -4.87 18.78 -17.45
CA TYR A 76 -5.58 20.01 -17.08
C TYR A 76 -7.09 19.79 -16.91
N GLY A 77 -7.65 18.72 -17.49
CA GLY A 77 -9.04 18.34 -17.31
C GLY A 77 -9.35 17.69 -15.96
N VAL A 78 -8.34 17.24 -15.22
CA VAL A 78 -8.50 16.60 -13.90
C VAL A 78 -8.61 17.63 -12.78
N ILE A 79 -7.97 18.79 -12.94
CA ILE A 79 -7.92 19.85 -11.92
C ILE A 79 -9.19 20.69 -11.99
N PRO A 80 -10.03 20.73 -10.93
CA PRO A 80 -11.22 21.57 -10.91
C PRO A 80 -10.84 23.06 -10.97
N ALA A 81 -11.61 23.84 -11.73
CA ALA A 81 -11.43 25.30 -11.77
C ALA A 81 -11.72 25.98 -10.41
N ASP A 82 -12.57 25.38 -9.57
CA ASP A 82 -12.82 25.84 -8.19
C ASP A 82 -11.82 25.17 -7.24
N THR A 83 -10.92 25.98 -6.67
CA THR A 83 -9.85 25.53 -5.77
C THR A 83 -10.34 24.89 -4.47
N ARG A 84 -11.63 25.06 -4.12
CA ARG A 84 -12.24 24.42 -2.94
C ARG A 84 -12.83 23.04 -3.25
N LYS A 85 -12.92 22.66 -4.53
CA LYS A 85 -13.43 21.33 -4.90
C LYS A 85 -12.29 20.33 -4.81
N PRO A 86 -12.42 19.29 -3.97
CA PRO A 86 -11.45 18.19 -3.98
C PRO A 86 -11.54 17.45 -5.33
N PHE A 87 -10.43 16.86 -5.74
CA PHE A 87 -10.35 15.96 -6.87
C PHE A 87 -9.57 14.71 -6.46
N ASP A 88 -9.70 13.63 -7.22
CA ASP A 88 -8.92 12.43 -6.97
C ASP A 88 -7.48 12.64 -7.47
N VAL A 89 -6.52 12.52 -6.56
CA VAL A 89 -5.08 12.65 -6.85
C VAL A 89 -4.49 11.33 -7.34
N ARG A 90 -5.22 10.22 -7.19
CA ARG A 90 -4.76 8.88 -7.55
C ARG A 90 -4.80 8.61 -9.05
#